data_AF-A0A396C1A6-F1
#
_entry.id   AF-A0A396C1A6-F1
#
_cell.length_a   1.000
_cell.length_b   1.000
_cell.length_c   1.000
_cell.angle_alpha   90.00
_cell.angle_beta   90.00
_cell.angle_gamma   90.00
#
_symmetry.space_group_name_H-M   'P 1'
#
loop_
_entity.id
_entity.type
_entity.pdbx_description
1 polymer ?
#
loop_
_entity_poly.entity_id
_entity_poly.type
_entity_poly.pdbx_seq_one_letter_code
_entity_poly.pdbx_strand_id
1 'polypeptide(L)'
;MRIKSLFFAALATMALASCNDNEEIVTGNNPSDDGNAQAYMSLTVDMLSSMGVTRASTTEVGTPAESKISKALVVFLDDTNTVSSTYELTAPSTAIASEPFAVTGAPENLIVIANYTQAIKDLCAVGVELDAIKVEVLENTSIDDIATEGKFLMTTLELVSCADHIKKVSPTGPFHNIAAAKSAAITDPATAFVDRVVSKVTLNSTVITNDKKATATIKKWGLDVMNTKFYLMPEKEEAITTSNYYKDPNYGNNAKDILGDFTTGALTDFTTGDSKYCLENTMIADQQVNGYTTQALIQVEYTPEGYTAGSSWFRFRGKSYQTLAALQTEYAEAKKIANNALTDACEAFFNAVKDKVTGSPADFGALTIDELDKLADGGSASKAIEYYQKGLCYYPILIRHDSAITTPMALGRWGVVRNNWYNLTINSISEPGTPWIETPGIDDPDTPEIENADDITKSYISVTITVNPWTKWSQSVDL
;
A
#
# COMPACT_ATOMS: atom_id res chain seq x y z
N MET A 1 -58.88 29.43 -1.57
CA MET A 1 -60.18 29.35 -2.27
C MET A 1 -59.90 29.24 -3.76
N ARG A 2 -60.63 28.36 -4.45
CA ARG A 2 -60.37 27.80 -5.79
C ARG A 2 -60.52 28.80 -6.94
N ILE A 3 -59.66 28.71 -7.97
CA ILE A 3 -59.96 28.99 -9.39
C ILE A 3 -59.07 28.02 -10.20
N LYS A 4 -59.53 26.82 -10.57
CA LYS A 4 -60.25 26.42 -11.80
C LYS A 4 -59.63 26.90 -13.12
N SER A 5 -59.11 25.90 -13.83
CA SER A 5 -58.73 25.80 -15.24
C SER A 5 -59.62 26.55 -16.24
N LEU A 6 -59.00 27.05 -17.31
CA LEU A 6 -59.57 27.02 -18.66
C LEU A 6 -58.45 26.95 -19.71
N PHE A 7 -58.80 26.24 -20.77
CA PHE A 7 -57.97 25.52 -21.73
C PHE A 7 -57.94 26.23 -23.10
N PHE A 8 -56.98 25.82 -23.93
CA PHE A 8 -56.97 25.83 -25.41
C PHE A 8 -56.83 27.16 -26.19
N ALA A 9 -55.71 27.29 -26.93
CA ALA A 9 -55.70 27.28 -28.40
C ALA A 9 -54.26 27.11 -28.94
N ALA A 10 -54.12 26.15 -29.86
CA ALA A 10 -52.89 25.77 -30.54
C ALA A 10 -52.63 26.62 -31.80
N LEU A 11 -51.37 26.78 -32.21
CA LEU A 11 -50.99 26.65 -33.62
C LEU A 11 -49.51 26.30 -33.78
N ALA A 12 -49.26 25.17 -34.42
CA ALA A 12 -47.95 24.63 -34.76
C ALA A 12 -47.38 25.32 -36.02
N THR A 13 -46.07 25.55 -36.04
CA THR A 13 -45.29 25.63 -37.27
C THR A 13 -44.10 24.69 -37.13
N MET A 14 -44.12 23.64 -37.95
CA MET A 14 -43.10 22.60 -38.05
C MET A 14 -41.76 23.20 -38.51
N ALA A 15 -40.70 22.93 -37.75
CA ALA A 15 -39.35 22.86 -38.28
C ALA A 15 -38.82 21.47 -37.91
N LEU A 16 -38.68 20.62 -38.92
CA LEU A 16 -38.10 19.28 -38.80
C LEU A 16 -36.59 19.43 -38.60
N ALA A 17 -36.13 19.26 -37.36
CA ALA A 17 -34.78 18.80 -37.07
C ALA A 17 -34.91 17.42 -36.41
N SER A 18 -34.50 16.40 -37.15
CA SER A 18 -34.49 15.01 -36.72
C SER A 18 -33.34 14.80 -35.73
N CYS A 19 -33.60 14.99 -34.43
CA CYS A 19 -32.84 14.36 -33.36
C CYS A 19 -33.75 13.30 -32.75
N ASN A 20 -33.39 12.03 -32.94
CA ASN A 20 -34.06 10.93 -32.27
C ASN A 20 -33.38 10.75 -30.91
N ASP A 21 -33.87 11.48 -29.91
CA ASP A 21 -33.44 11.31 -28.52
C ASP A 21 -34.07 10.01 -27.98
N ASN A 22 -33.26 8.97 -27.86
CA ASN A 22 -33.52 7.88 -26.94
C ASN A 22 -32.57 8.05 -25.76
N GLU A 23 -32.93 8.93 -24.82
CA GLU A 23 -32.39 8.84 -23.47
C GLU A 23 -33.06 7.67 -22.76
N GLU A 24 -32.47 6.49 -22.93
CA GLU A 24 -32.63 5.43 -21.95
C GLU A 24 -31.52 5.61 -20.91
N ILE A 25 -31.92 5.92 -19.68
CA ILE A 25 -31.01 5.88 -18.52
C ILE A 25 -30.62 4.41 -18.33
N VAL A 26 -29.49 4.00 -18.91
CA VAL A 26 -28.96 2.65 -18.78
C VAL A 26 -28.23 2.54 -17.45
N THR A 27 -28.87 1.87 -16.49
CA THR A 27 -28.20 1.33 -15.31
C THR A 27 -27.20 0.26 -15.74
N GLY A 28 -25.89 0.55 -15.65
CA GLY A 28 -24.82 -0.45 -15.43
C GLY A 28 -24.57 -1.54 -16.48
N ASN A 29 -25.19 -1.50 -17.66
CA ASN A 29 -24.94 -2.44 -18.75
C ASN A 29 -24.01 -1.82 -19.81
N ASN A 30 -23.13 -2.63 -20.39
CA ASN A 30 -22.30 -2.23 -21.53
C ASN A 30 -23.19 -1.59 -22.63
N PRO A 31 -22.71 -0.53 -23.32
CA PRO A 31 -23.32 -0.02 -24.54
C PRO A 31 -23.82 -1.16 -25.44
N SER A 32 -25.10 -1.11 -25.80
CA SER A 32 -25.73 -2.19 -26.58
C SER A 32 -25.16 -2.23 -28.01
N ASP A 33 -24.53 -3.35 -28.38
CA ASP A 33 -24.19 -3.69 -29.76
C ASP A 33 -25.39 -4.40 -30.42
N ASP A 34 -26.47 -3.66 -30.61
CA ASP A 34 -27.73 -4.14 -31.21
C ASP A 34 -27.68 -4.21 -32.76
N GLY A 35 -26.51 -3.97 -33.35
CA GLY A 35 -26.33 -3.81 -34.80
C GLY A 35 -26.71 -2.43 -35.34
N ASN A 36 -27.06 -1.46 -34.48
CA ASN A 36 -27.30 -0.05 -34.83
C ASN A 36 -26.26 0.91 -34.26
N ALA A 37 -25.29 0.41 -33.47
CA ALA A 37 -24.23 1.24 -32.89
C ALA A 37 -23.44 1.99 -33.99
N GLN A 38 -23.24 3.29 -33.77
CA GLN A 38 -22.72 4.22 -34.77
C GLN A 38 -21.20 4.43 -34.69
N ALA A 39 -20.53 3.88 -33.68
CA ALA A 39 -19.09 4.00 -33.52
C ALA A 39 -18.50 2.81 -32.74
N TYR A 40 -17.27 2.44 -33.09
CA TYR A 40 -16.55 1.33 -32.47
C TYR A 40 -15.12 1.72 -32.14
N MET A 41 -14.58 1.16 -31.06
CA MET A 41 -13.15 1.26 -30.74
C MET A 41 -12.62 -0.07 -30.20
N SER A 42 -11.30 -0.21 -30.20
CA SER A 42 -10.59 -1.23 -29.45
C SER A 42 -9.63 -0.55 -28.47
N LEU A 43 -9.28 -1.27 -27.40
CA LEU A 43 -8.37 -0.78 -26.38
C LEU A 43 -7.26 -1.80 -26.12
N THR A 44 -6.03 -1.32 -25.96
CA THR A 44 -4.95 -2.09 -25.36
C THR A 44 -4.79 -1.61 -23.92
N VAL A 45 -4.98 -2.49 -22.94
CA VAL A 45 -4.71 -2.19 -21.54
C VAL A 45 -3.34 -2.76 -21.20
N ASP A 46 -2.34 -1.90 -21.11
CA ASP A 46 -0.96 -2.31 -20.85
C ASP A 46 -0.46 -1.79 -19.50
N MET A 47 0.56 -2.43 -18.95
CA MET A 47 1.30 -1.94 -17.80
C MET A 47 2.61 -1.36 -18.32
N LEU A 48 3.03 -0.21 -17.81
CA LEU A 48 4.32 0.38 -18.20
C LEU A 48 5.45 -0.62 -17.91
N SER A 49 6.04 -1.20 -18.96
CA SER A 49 7.40 -1.72 -18.87
C SER A 49 8.28 -0.47 -18.78
N SER A 50 8.95 -0.27 -17.64
CA SER A 50 9.80 0.90 -17.38
C SER A 50 10.50 1.39 -18.65
N MET A 51 10.27 2.67 -18.99
CA MET A 51 10.87 3.33 -20.14
C MET A 51 12.38 3.05 -20.19
N GLY A 52 12.86 2.39 -21.26
CA GLY A 52 14.27 2.39 -21.62
C GLY A 52 15.23 1.43 -20.92
N VAL A 53 14.83 0.21 -20.57
CA VAL A 53 15.77 -0.80 -20.05
C VAL A 53 16.37 -1.64 -21.19
N THR A 54 17.57 -1.29 -21.61
CA THR A 54 18.45 -2.21 -22.33
C THR A 54 18.77 -3.41 -21.43
N ARG A 55 19.03 -4.57 -22.05
CA ARG A 55 19.19 -5.93 -21.48
C ARG A 55 20.23 -6.13 -20.33
N ALA A 56 20.64 -5.08 -19.64
CA ALA A 56 21.69 -5.08 -18.62
C ALA A 56 21.26 -4.55 -17.24
N SER A 57 19.99 -4.14 -17.05
CA SER A 57 19.48 -3.87 -15.70
C SER A 57 18.91 -5.16 -15.11
N THR A 58 19.28 -5.48 -13.88
CA THR A 58 18.71 -6.58 -13.09
C THR A 58 17.27 -6.22 -12.72
N THR A 59 16.35 -6.30 -13.68
CA THR A 59 14.93 -6.02 -13.47
C THR A 59 14.27 -7.19 -12.77
N GLU A 60 13.82 -6.96 -11.54
CA GLU A 60 12.88 -7.84 -10.86
C GLU A 60 11.51 -7.71 -11.54
N VAL A 61 11.03 -8.80 -12.13
CA VAL A 61 9.73 -8.85 -12.82
C VAL A 61 8.68 -9.37 -11.86
N GLY A 62 7.49 -8.76 -11.88
CA GLY A 62 6.36 -9.27 -11.10
C GLY A 62 6.02 -10.72 -11.47
N THR A 63 5.26 -11.41 -10.65
CA THR A 63 4.74 -12.74 -11.00
C THR A 63 3.66 -12.62 -12.09
N PRO A 64 3.35 -13.71 -12.82
CA PRO A 64 2.22 -13.72 -13.74
C PRO A 64 0.89 -13.35 -13.05
N ALA A 65 0.69 -13.78 -11.80
CA ALA A 65 -0.51 -13.46 -11.03
C ALA A 65 -0.58 -11.98 -10.64
N GLU A 66 0.57 -11.36 -10.34
CA GLU A 66 0.66 -9.92 -10.07
C GLU A 66 0.37 -9.07 -11.31
N SER A 67 0.50 -9.63 -12.51
CA SER A 67 0.34 -8.92 -13.79
C SER A 67 -1.00 -9.21 -14.48
N LYS A 68 -1.83 -10.08 -13.90
CA LYS A 68 -3.06 -10.55 -14.54
C LYS A 68 -4.18 -9.51 -14.43
N ILE A 69 -4.75 -9.14 -15.57
CA ILE A 69 -5.95 -8.31 -15.66
C ILE A 69 -7.14 -9.22 -15.98
N SER A 70 -7.96 -9.52 -14.98
CA SER A 70 -9.13 -10.40 -15.12
C SER A 70 -10.33 -9.67 -15.72
N LYS A 71 -10.44 -8.37 -15.49
CA LYS A 71 -11.45 -7.47 -16.04
C LYS A 71 -10.97 -6.03 -15.97
N ALA A 72 -11.51 -5.16 -16.81
CA ALA A 72 -11.26 -3.72 -16.72
C ALA A 72 -12.53 -2.91 -16.99
N LEU A 73 -12.75 -1.87 -16.19
CA LEU A 73 -13.77 -0.87 -16.40
C LEU A 73 -13.16 0.28 -17.20
N VAL A 74 -13.71 0.53 -18.39
CA VAL A 74 -13.41 1.71 -19.20
C VAL A 74 -14.46 2.76 -18.87
N VAL A 75 -14.02 3.94 -18.45
CA VAL A 75 -14.90 5.05 -18.06
C VAL A 75 -14.65 6.19 -19.04
N PHE A 76 -15.65 6.49 -19.88
CA PHE A 76 -15.57 7.53 -20.89
C PHE A 76 -16.00 8.87 -20.31
N LEU A 77 -15.25 9.92 -20.62
CA LEU A 77 -15.51 11.27 -20.16
C LEU A 77 -15.98 12.15 -21.32
N ASP A 78 -16.96 13.01 -21.05
CA ASP A 78 -17.31 14.11 -21.96
C ASP A 78 -16.34 15.29 -21.86
N ASP A 79 -16.63 16.37 -22.60
CA ASP A 79 -15.83 17.59 -22.64
C ASP A 79 -15.83 18.38 -21.32
N THR A 80 -16.72 18.03 -20.38
CA THR A 80 -16.78 18.59 -19.03
C THR A 80 -16.08 17.72 -17.98
N ASN A 81 -15.41 16.64 -18.40
CA ASN A 81 -14.86 15.60 -17.52
C ASN A 81 -15.92 14.89 -16.66
N THR A 82 -17.14 14.72 -17.18
CA THR A 82 -18.20 13.93 -16.54
C THR A 82 -18.28 12.55 -17.20
N VAL A 83 -18.55 11.50 -16.41
CA VAL A 83 -18.73 10.15 -16.95
C VAL A 83 -19.93 10.10 -17.89
N SER A 84 -19.66 9.95 -19.18
CA SER A 84 -20.67 9.86 -20.23
C SER A 84 -21.17 8.44 -20.44
N SER A 85 -20.28 7.45 -20.30
CA SER A 85 -20.61 6.02 -20.40
C SER A 85 -19.51 5.16 -19.78
N THR A 86 -19.82 3.89 -19.51
CA THR A 86 -18.82 2.90 -19.07
C THR A 86 -18.90 1.63 -19.92
N TYR A 87 -17.78 0.91 -20.02
CA TYR A 87 -17.72 -0.37 -20.73
C TYR A 87 -16.82 -1.36 -19.95
N GLU A 88 -17.28 -2.59 -19.76
CA GLU A 88 -16.51 -3.65 -19.11
C GLU A 88 -15.83 -4.55 -20.12
N LEU A 89 -14.49 -4.56 -20.08
CA LEU A 89 -13.65 -5.52 -20.77
C LEU A 89 -13.48 -6.77 -19.91
N THR A 90 -13.77 -7.93 -20.49
CA THR A 90 -13.51 -9.23 -19.86
C THR A 90 -12.13 -9.73 -20.27
N ALA A 91 -11.26 -9.99 -19.29
CA ALA A 91 -9.90 -10.52 -19.46
C ALA A 91 -9.07 -9.84 -20.58
N PRO A 92 -8.90 -8.50 -20.55
CA PRO A 92 -8.09 -7.81 -21.54
C PRO A 92 -6.62 -8.27 -21.48
N SER A 93 -5.98 -8.32 -22.65
CA SER A 93 -4.57 -8.70 -22.79
C SER A 93 -3.69 -7.46 -22.75
N THR A 94 -2.52 -7.59 -22.10
CA THR A 94 -1.46 -6.56 -22.11
C THR A 94 -0.61 -6.59 -23.39
N ALA A 95 -0.91 -7.49 -24.33
CA ALA A 95 -0.15 -7.69 -25.56
C ALA A 95 -0.99 -7.53 -26.84
N ILE A 96 -2.32 -7.57 -26.74
CA ILE A 96 -3.23 -7.59 -27.89
C ILE A 96 -4.39 -6.65 -27.60
N ALA A 97 -4.81 -5.90 -28.62
CA ALA A 97 -6.01 -5.09 -28.58
C ALA A 97 -7.24 -5.91 -28.19
N SER A 98 -8.18 -5.30 -27.49
CA SER A 98 -9.49 -5.89 -27.23
C SER A 98 -10.26 -6.14 -28.52
N GLU A 99 -11.23 -7.05 -28.45
CA GLU A 99 -12.30 -7.08 -29.45
C GLU A 99 -12.97 -5.69 -29.52
N PRO A 100 -13.37 -5.23 -30.71
CA PRO A 100 -14.05 -3.95 -30.88
C PRO A 100 -15.36 -3.92 -30.14
N PHE A 101 -15.61 -2.81 -29.46
CA PHE A 101 -16.84 -2.59 -28.74
C PHE A 101 -17.49 -1.27 -29.14
N ALA A 102 -18.81 -1.22 -28.97
CA ALA A 102 -19.61 -0.05 -29.29
C ALA A 102 -19.28 1.10 -28.32
N VAL A 103 -19.16 2.31 -28.87
CA VAL A 103 -18.99 3.55 -28.09
C VAL A 103 -20.19 4.44 -28.34
N THR A 104 -20.78 4.96 -27.27
CA THR A 104 -21.88 5.90 -27.34
C THR A 104 -21.36 7.33 -27.22
N GLY A 105 -21.92 8.25 -28.00
CA GLY A 105 -21.52 9.65 -28.00
C GLY A 105 -20.21 9.92 -28.76
N ALA A 106 -19.47 10.93 -28.30
CA ALA A 106 -18.18 11.34 -28.87
C ALA A 106 -17.18 11.71 -27.76
N PRO A 107 -16.83 10.78 -26.85
CA PRO A 107 -15.91 11.06 -25.77
C PRO A 107 -14.52 11.42 -26.31
N GLU A 108 -13.87 12.38 -25.67
CA GLU A 108 -12.50 12.76 -26.00
C GLU A 108 -11.47 11.98 -25.20
N ASN A 109 -11.82 11.66 -23.95
CA ASN A 109 -10.93 11.03 -22.98
C ASN A 109 -11.60 9.84 -22.29
N LEU A 110 -10.78 8.94 -21.78
CA LEU A 110 -11.20 7.85 -20.91
C LEU A 110 -10.20 7.61 -19.78
N ILE A 111 -10.65 6.89 -18.75
CA ILE A 111 -9.80 6.26 -17.75
C ILE A 111 -10.06 4.76 -17.72
N VAL A 112 -9.09 3.97 -17.26
CA VAL A 112 -9.21 2.51 -17.17
C VAL A 112 -8.89 2.06 -15.76
N ILE A 113 -9.78 1.25 -15.20
CA ILE A 113 -9.61 0.64 -13.88
C ILE A 113 -9.67 -0.88 -14.03
N ALA A 114 -8.51 -1.52 -13.92
CA ALA A 114 -8.36 -2.97 -14.00
C ALA A 114 -8.59 -3.63 -12.64
N ASN A 115 -9.23 -4.80 -12.64
CA ASN A 115 -9.55 -5.59 -11.45
C ASN A 115 -10.35 -4.84 -10.37
N TYR A 116 -11.17 -3.86 -10.77
CA TYR A 116 -12.00 -3.05 -9.88
C TYR A 116 -12.94 -3.88 -8.96
N THR A 117 -13.18 -3.35 -7.75
CA THR A 117 -14.21 -3.81 -6.83
C THR A 117 -15.57 -3.20 -7.21
N GLN A 118 -16.67 -3.75 -6.69
CA GLN A 118 -18.00 -3.19 -6.97
C GLN A 118 -18.12 -1.74 -6.47
N ALA A 119 -17.57 -1.43 -5.30
CA ALA A 119 -17.57 -0.07 -4.76
C ALA A 119 -16.88 0.93 -5.70
N ILE A 120 -15.76 0.55 -6.31
CA ILE A 120 -15.06 1.39 -7.30
C ILE A 120 -15.88 1.54 -8.59
N LYS A 121 -16.57 0.47 -9.04
CA LYS A 121 -17.48 0.58 -10.18
C LYS A 121 -18.61 1.57 -9.90
N ASP A 122 -19.19 1.52 -8.71
CA ASP A 122 -20.31 2.38 -8.32
C ASP A 122 -19.88 3.85 -8.21
N LEU A 123 -18.62 4.12 -7.83
CA LEU A 123 -18.02 5.46 -7.85
C LEU A 123 -17.93 6.04 -9.27
N CYS A 124 -17.84 5.19 -10.30
CA CYS A 124 -17.70 5.58 -11.69
C CYS A 124 -19.05 5.59 -12.46
N ALA A 125 -20.16 5.84 -11.76
CA ALA A 125 -21.48 5.87 -12.40
C ALA A 125 -21.60 7.02 -13.43
N VAL A 126 -22.47 6.83 -14.43
CA VAL A 126 -22.77 7.87 -15.44
C VAL A 126 -23.29 9.13 -14.75
N GLY A 127 -22.79 10.29 -15.18
CA GLY A 127 -23.10 11.59 -14.60
C GLY A 127 -22.21 11.99 -13.41
N VAL A 128 -21.30 11.13 -12.95
CA VAL A 128 -20.30 11.48 -11.92
C VAL A 128 -19.18 12.31 -12.55
N GLU A 129 -18.78 13.40 -11.91
CA GLU A 129 -17.63 14.22 -12.33
C GLU A 129 -16.30 13.53 -11.99
N LEU A 130 -15.29 13.70 -12.84
CA LEU A 130 -13.95 13.12 -12.63
C LEU A 130 -13.35 13.50 -11.26
N ASP A 131 -13.59 14.71 -10.77
CA ASP A 131 -13.10 15.16 -9.47
C ASP A 131 -13.71 14.35 -8.31
N ALA A 132 -14.94 13.87 -8.46
CA ALA A 132 -15.57 12.98 -7.49
C ALA A 132 -15.01 11.54 -7.56
N ILE A 133 -14.43 11.12 -8.70
CA ILE A 133 -13.73 9.82 -8.84
C ILE A 133 -12.31 9.90 -8.27
N LYS A 134 -11.69 11.09 -8.37
CA LYS A 134 -10.35 11.38 -7.83
C LYS A 134 -10.34 11.59 -6.31
N VAL A 135 -11.49 11.51 -5.65
CA VAL A 135 -11.60 11.62 -4.19
C VAL A 135 -10.96 10.42 -3.48
N GLU A 136 -10.71 10.58 -2.19
CA GLU A 136 -10.21 9.55 -1.28
C GLU A 136 -11.09 8.31 -1.36
N VAL A 137 -10.49 7.19 -1.75
CA VAL A 137 -11.12 5.87 -1.68
C VAL A 137 -10.78 5.28 -0.33
N LEU A 138 -11.80 5.20 0.52
CA LEU A 138 -11.77 4.41 1.74
C LEU A 138 -11.91 2.94 1.36
N GLU A 139 -10.86 2.15 1.60
CA GLU A 139 -11.07 0.72 1.69
C GLU A 139 -11.39 0.35 3.13
N ASN A 140 -12.68 0.20 3.38
CA ASN A 140 -13.19 -0.48 4.58
C ASN A 140 -13.08 -2.01 4.43
N THR A 141 -12.16 -2.47 3.59
CA THR A 141 -11.96 -3.82 3.07
C THR A 141 -10.47 -4.15 3.16
N SER A 142 -10.14 -5.40 3.47
CA SER A 142 -8.74 -5.83 3.59
C SER A 142 -7.99 -5.48 2.31
N ILE A 143 -6.71 -5.09 2.43
CA ILE A 143 -5.81 -4.95 1.28
C ILE A 143 -5.79 -6.21 0.39
N ASP A 144 -6.15 -7.37 0.95
CA ASP A 144 -6.34 -8.62 0.21
C ASP A 144 -7.39 -8.52 -0.91
N ASP A 145 -8.36 -7.61 -0.83
CA ASP A 145 -9.38 -7.43 -1.86
C ASP A 145 -8.82 -6.80 -3.15
N ILE A 146 -7.69 -6.08 -3.04
CA ILE A 146 -7.04 -5.35 -4.15
C ILE A 146 -5.58 -5.70 -4.38
N ALA A 147 -4.97 -6.53 -3.54
CA ALA A 147 -3.56 -6.90 -3.60
C ALA A 147 -3.31 -8.41 -3.48
N THR A 148 -4.27 -9.22 -3.95
CA THR A 148 -4.15 -10.68 -4.04
C THR A 148 -3.87 -11.14 -5.47
N GLU A 149 -3.21 -12.29 -5.60
CA GLU A 149 -2.94 -12.96 -6.87
C GLU A 149 -4.11 -12.92 -7.86
N GLY A 150 -3.88 -12.31 -9.03
CA GLY A 150 -4.85 -12.19 -10.11
C GLY A 150 -5.92 -11.11 -9.94
N LYS A 151 -5.86 -10.32 -8.86
CA LYS A 151 -6.83 -9.29 -8.50
C LYS A 151 -6.19 -7.94 -8.15
N PHE A 152 -4.92 -7.72 -8.50
CA PHE A 152 -4.28 -6.44 -8.25
C PHE A 152 -5.05 -5.31 -8.91
N LEU A 153 -5.58 -4.38 -8.11
CA LEU A 153 -6.25 -3.18 -8.62
C LEU A 153 -5.22 -2.31 -9.34
N MET A 154 -5.56 -1.91 -10.56
CA MET A 154 -4.70 -1.04 -11.38
C MET A 154 -5.51 0.04 -12.04
N THR A 155 -4.88 1.18 -12.31
CA THR A 155 -5.56 2.37 -12.81
C THR A 155 -4.65 3.22 -13.67
N THR A 156 -5.23 3.91 -14.64
CA THR A 156 -4.54 4.97 -15.38
C THR A 156 -4.21 6.13 -14.46
N LEU A 157 -3.00 6.69 -14.55
CA LEU A 157 -2.61 7.87 -13.77
C LEU A 157 -3.00 9.19 -14.44
N GLU A 158 -3.17 9.17 -15.75
CA GLU A 158 -3.55 10.31 -16.58
C GLU A 158 -4.73 9.95 -17.50
N LEU A 159 -5.40 10.96 -18.04
CA LEU A 159 -6.46 10.75 -19.03
C LEU A 159 -5.89 10.15 -20.31
N VAL A 160 -6.56 9.12 -20.83
CA VAL A 160 -6.23 8.51 -22.11
C VAL A 160 -7.07 9.17 -23.19
N SER A 161 -6.41 9.88 -24.12
CA SER A 161 -7.10 10.42 -25.29
C SER A 161 -7.60 9.29 -26.18
N CYS A 162 -8.87 9.34 -26.59
CA CYS A 162 -9.52 8.27 -27.34
C CYS A 162 -10.25 8.73 -28.60
N ALA A 163 -10.46 10.03 -28.81
CA ALA A 163 -11.22 10.57 -29.92
C ALA A 163 -10.78 10.04 -31.30
N ASP A 164 -9.47 10.03 -31.57
CA ASP A 164 -8.91 9.60 -32.85
C ASP A 164 -8.99 8.08 -33.08
N HIS A 165 -9.18 7.31 -32.01
CA HIS A 165 -9.29 5.85 -32.05
C HIS A 165 -10.74 5.38 -32.25
N ILE A 166 -11.73 6.28 -32.20
CA ILE A 166 -13.15 5.95 -32.39
C ILE A 166 -13.52 5.95 -33.88
N LYS A 167 -13.98 4.80 -34.38
CA LYS A 167 -14.33 4.58 -35.79
C LYS A 167 -15.83 4.69 -36.00
N LYS A 168 -16.27 5.86 -36.49
CA LYS A 168 -17.68 6.17 -36.75
C LYS A 168 -18.17 5.51 -38.04
N VAL A 169 -19.26 4.75 -37.95
CA VAL A 169 -19.94 4.15 -39.10
C VAL A 169 -20.62 5.26 -39.91
N SER A 170 -20.27 5.39 -41.19
CA SER A 170 -20.84 6.39 -42.08
C SER A 170 -20.93 5.87 -43.50
N PRO A 171 -22.13 5.81 -44.13
CA PRO A 171 -22.29 5.32 -45.50
C PRO A 171 -21.46 6.07 -46.55
N THR A 172 -21.10 7.33 -46.26
CA THR A 172 -20.31 8.21 -47.13
C THR A 172 -18.90 8.46 -46.60
N GLY A 173 -18.57 7.92 -45.42
CA GLY A 173 -17.27 8.06 -44.77
C GLY A 173 -16.32 6.90 -45.03
N PRO A 174 -15.12 6.93 -44.41
CA PRO A 174 -14.11 5.89 -44.59
C PRO A 174 -14.55 4.52 -44.06
N PHE A 175 -15.45 4.48 -43.08
CA PHE A 175 -15.98 3.26 -42.46
C PHE A 175 -17.44 3.05 -42.86
N HIS A 176 -17.64 2.54 -44.07
CA HIS A 176 -18.94 2.46 -44.75
C HIS A 176 -19.95 1.49 -44.12
N ASN A 177 -19.52 0.62 -43.21
CA ASN A 177 -20.37 -0.28 -42.44
C ASN A 177 -19.70 -0.67 -41.11
N ILE A 178 -20.44 -1.39 -40.26
CA ILE A 178 -19.98 -1.88 -38.96
C ILE A 178 -18.72 -2.73 -39.09
N ALA A 179 -18.66 -3.65 -40.05
CA ALA A 179 -17.50 -4.53 -40.23
C ALA A 179 -16.21 -3.74 -40.55
N ALA A 180 -16.31 -2.70 -41.38
CA ALA A 180 -15.20 -1.80 -41.70
C ALA A 180 -14.76 -0.99 -40.47
N ALA A 181 -15.71 -0.47 -39.68
CA ALA A 181 -15.40 0.25 -38.44
C ALA A 181 -14.71 -0.65 -37.40
N LYS A 182 -15.25 -1.85 -37.15
CA LYS A 182 -14.65 -2.84 -36.24
C LYS A 182 -13.25 -3.25 -36.69
N SER A 183 -13.07 -3.55 -37.98
CA SER A 183 -11.75 -3.93 -38.52
C SER A 183 -10.72 -2.81 -38.35
N ALA A 184 -11.12 -1.56 -38.59
CA ALA A 184 -10.25 -0.40 -38.41
C ALA A 184 -9.91 -0.14 -36.93
N ALA A 185 -10.87 -0.37 -36.02
CA ALA A 185 -10.68 -0.21 -34.58
C ALA A 185 -9.61 -1.16 -34.02
N ILE A 186 -9.63 -2.44 -34.42
CA ILE A 186 -8.61 -3.43 -34.00
C ILE A 186 -7.21 -3.00 -34.41
N THR A 187 -7.06 -2.42 -35.60
CA THR A 187 -5.76 -2.01 -36.15
C THR A 187 -5.24 -0.69 -35.60
N ASP A 188 -6.09 0.06 -34.89
CA ASP A 188 -5.76 1.37 -34.31
C ASP A 188 -6.37 1.51 -32.90
N PRO A 189 -5.94 0.65 -31.95
CA PRO A 189 -6.45 0.67 -30.59
C PRO A 189 -5.91 1.88 -29.81
N ALA A 190 -6.76 2.50 -28.98
CA ALA A 190 -6.26 3.38 -27.94
C ALA A 190 -5.44 2.56 -26.94
N THR A 191 -4.34 3.11 -26.41
CA THR A 191 -3.52 2.42 -25.40
C THR A 191 -3.70 3.09 -24.06
N ALA A 192 -4.14 2.32 -23.06
CA ALA A 192 -4.26 2.75 -21.68
C ALA A 192 -3.18 2.08 -20.84
N PHE A 193 -2.28 2.88 -20.28
CA PHE A 193 -1.28 2.39 -19.33
C PHE A 193 -1.86 2.41 -17.91
N VAL A 194 -1.83 1.26 -17.24
CA VAL A 194 -2.31 1.10 -15.86
C VAL A 194 -1.17 0.73 -14.91
N ASP A 195 -1.20 1.34 -13.73
CA ASP A 195 -0.29 1.06 -12.63
C ASP A 195 -1.05 0.43 -11.46
N ARG A 196 -0.42 -0.53 -10.78
CA ARG A 196 -0.97 -1.07 -9.53
C ARG A 196 -1.08 0.05 -8.50
N VAL A 197 -2.17 0.08 -7.73
CA VAL A 197 -2.37 1.09 -6.68
C VAL A 197 -1.55 0.80 -5.41
N VAL A 198 -1.00 -0.42 -5.31
CA VAL A 198 -0.21 -0.89 -4.17
C VAL A 198 1.29 -0.94 -4.49
N SER A 199 2.09 -0.95 -3.44
CA SER A 199 3.53 -1.21 -3.45
C SER A 199 3.82 -2.66 -3.07
N LYS A 200 4.96 -3.18 -3.51
CA LYS A 200 5.47 -4.51 -3.11
C LYS A 200 6.72 -4.35 -2.25
N VAL A 201 6.79 -5.05 -1.13
CA VAL A 201 7.95 -5.06 -0.23
C VAL A 201 8.44 -6.49 -0.06
N THR A 202 9.74 -6.71 -0.17
CA THR A 202 10.37 -8.02 0.02
C THR A 202 11.54 -7.90 0.98
N LEU A 203 11.56 -8.78 1.98
CA LEU A 203 12.67 -8.88 2.92
C LEU A 203 13.60 -10.04 2.53
N ASN A 204 14.81 -9.69 2.13
CA ASN A 204 15.88 -10.63 1.85
C ASN A 204 16.75 -10.82 3.11
N SER A 205 16.94 -12.07 3.51
CA SER A 205 17.85 -12.43 4.60
C SER A 205 19.15 -12.95 4.02
N THR A 206 20.23 -12.20 4.24
CA THR A 206 21.59 -12.72 4.13
C THR A 206 22.15 -12.99 5.53
N VAL A 207 23.05 -13.96 5.62
CA VAL A 207 23.71 -14.35 6.88
C VAL A 207 24.29 -13.12 7.58
N ILE A 208 23.83 -12.88 8.80
CA ILE A 208 24.21 -11.73 9.62
C ILE A 208 25.59 -11.99 10.24
N THR A 209 26.60 -11.21 9.84
CA THR A 209 27.85 -11.10 10.59
C THR A 209 27.60 -10.24 11.83
N ASN A 210 27.63 -10.87 13.01
CA ASN A 210 27.60 -10.16 14.29
C ASN A 210 29.02 -9.80 14.72
N ASP A 211 29.31 -8.50 14.87
CA ASP A 211 30.60 -7.98 15.34
C ASP A 211 30.95 -8.39 16.79
N LYS A 212 29.98 -8.93 17.55
CA LYS A 212 30.11 -9.24 18.99
C LYS A 212 29.93 -10.73 19.34
N LYS A 213 30.08 -11.65 18.39
CA LYS A 213 29.90 -13.12 18.58
C LYS A 213 28.52 -13.56 19.13
N ALA A 214 27.54 -12.66 19.18
CA ALA A 214 26.14 -13.00 19.35
C ALA A 214 25.64 -13.78 18.13
N THR A 215 24.47 -14.41 18.21
CA THR A 215 23.74 -14.91 17.03
C THR A 215 22.42 -14.14 16.89
N ALA A 216 22.04 -13.83 15.65
CA ALA A 216 20.79 -13.18 15.33
C ALA A 216 20.12 -13.96 14.19
N THR A 217 18.89 -14.42 14.42
CA THR A 217 18.12 -15.19 13.44
C THR A 217 16.79 -14.51 13.18
N ILE A 218 16.56 -14.06 11.95
CA ILE A 218 15.26 -13.50 11.55
C ILE A 218 14.22 -14.63 11.60
N LYS A 219 13.14 -14.42 12.35
CA LYS A 219 12.09 -15.43 12.55
C LYS A 219 10.92 -15.19 11.62
N LYS A 220 10.44 -13.95 11.57
CA LYS A 220 9.28 -13.53 10.79
C LYS A 220 9.28 -12.01 10.68
N TRP A 221 8.55 -11.47 9.72
CA TRP A 221 8.42 -10.03 9.54
C TRP A 221 7.02 -9.66 9.07
N GLY A 222 6.64 -8.41 9.28
CA GLY A 222 5.40 -7.79 8.85
C GLY A 222 5.63 -6.38 8.32
N LEU A 223 4.62 -5.81 7.66
CA LEU A 223 4.56 -4.38 7.44
C LEU A 223 3.84 -3.73 8.61
N ASP A 224 4.24 -2.51 8.93
CA ASP A 224 3.70 -1.69 9.99
C ASP A 224 3.51 -0.26 9.48
N VAL A 225 2.61 0.51 10.09
CA VAL A 225 2.25 1.88 9.68
C VAL A 225 1.82 1.90 8.20
N MET A 226 0.80 1.12 7.87
CA MET A 226 0.29 1.02 6.49
C MET A 226 -0.91 1.93 6.32
N ASN A 227 -0.91 2.75 5.27
CA ASN A 227 -2.05 3.60 4.92
C ASN A 227 -3.30 2.73 4.64
N THR A 228 -4.49 3.25 4.97
CA THR A 228 -5.80 2.62 4.74
C THR A 228 -6.58 3.27 3.60
N LYS A 229 -6.01 4.33 3.00
CA LYS A 229 -6.66 5.22 2.05
C LYS A 229 -5.77 5.43 0.84
N PHE A 230 -6.37 5.66 -0.32
CA PHE A 230 -5.64 6.01 -1.53
C PHE A 230 -6.52 6.79 -2.51
N TYR A 231 -5.90 7.40 -3.53
CA TYR A 231 -6.63 7.97 -4.67
C TYR A 231 -6.57 7.02 -5.88
N LEU A 232 -7.65 6.89 -6.65
CA LEU A 232 -7.59 6.15 -7.91
C LEU A 232 -6.65 6.83 -8.92
N MET A 233 -6.59 8.17 -8.92
CA MET A 233 -5.67 8.93 -9.77
C MET A 233 -5.03 10.03 -8.92
N PRO A 234 -3.91 9.74 -8.23
CA PRO A 234 -3.30 10.72 -7.35
C PRO A 234 -2.58 11.80 -8.17
N GLU A 235 -2.45 12.99 -7.58
CA GLU A 235 -1.65 14.06 -8.16
C GLU A 235 -0.16 13.72 -8.00
N LYS A 236 0.64 13.97 -9.05
CA LYS A 236 2.09 13.83 -8.99
C LYS A 236 2.71 15.00 -8.21
N GLU A 237 3.73 14.70 -7.40
CA GLU A 237 4.57 15.73 -6.79
C GLU A 237 5.64 16.19 -7.78
N GLU A 238 5.34 17.27 -8.50
CA GLU A 238 6.20 17.82 -9.56
C GLU A 238 7.53 18.40 -9.04
N ALA A 239 7.65 18.66 -7.73
CA ALA A 239 8.92 19.09 -7.14
C ALA A 239 10.00 17.99 -7.17
N ILE A 240 9.60 16.72 -7.29
CA ILE A 240 10.53 15.58 -7.39
C ILE A 240 10.69 15.19 -8.85
N THR A 241 11.93 15.24 -9.34
CA THR A 241 12.25 14.95 -10.76
C THR A 241 13.08 13.69 -10.96
N THR A 242 13.59 13.10 -9.88
CA THR A 242 14.46 11.92 -9.91
C THR A 242 13.70 10.60 -9.86
N SER A 243 12.50 10.61 -9.31
CA SER A 243 11.60 9.45 -9.20
C SER A 243 10.13 9.89 -9.27
N ASN A 244 9.22 8.95 -9.43
CA ASN A 244 7.79 9.21 -9.29
C ASN A 244 7.43 9.28 -7.80
N TYR A 245 6.71 10.33 -7.42
CA TYR A 245 6.15 10.51 -6.09
C TYR A 245 4.78 11.15 -6.25
N TYR A 246 3.81 10.71 -5.47
CA TYR A 246 2.42 11.13 -5.60
C TYR A 246 1.89 11.63 -4.26
N LYS A 247 0.88 12.47 -4.30
CA LYS A 247 0.19 12.98 -3.11
C LYS A 247 -0.94 12.02 -2.76
N ASP A 248 -0.76 11.26 -1.68
CA ASP A 248 -1.80 10.39 -1.12
C ASP A 248 -2.83 11.19 -0.27
N PRO A 249 -3.88 10.55 0.27
CA PRO A 249 -4.86 11.25 1.11
C PRO A 249 -4.31 11.82 2.43
N ASN A 250 -3.14 11.37 2.88
CA ASN A 250 -2.52 11.71 4.16
C ASN A 250 -1.32 12.67 3.99
N TYR A 251 -1.01 13.05 2.75
CA TYR A 251 0.25 13.65 2.33
C TYR A 251 0.69 14.89 3.10
N GLY A 252 -0.24 15.81 3.37
CA GLY A 252 0.03 17.10 4.02
C GLY A 252 -0.54 17.22 5.43
N ASN A 253 -1.13 16.16 5.97
CA ASN A 253 -1.79 16.18 7.25
C ASN A 253 -0.75 16.14 8.38
N ASN A 254 -1.04 16.81 9.51
CA ASN A 254 -0.19 16.59 10.67
C ASN A 254 -0.36 15.15 11.11
N ALA A 255 0.76 14.45 11.13
CA ALA A 255 0.96 13.13 11.68
C ALA A 255 0.02 12.84 12.88
N LYS A 256 0.08 13.65 13.94
CA LYS A 256 -0.63 13.37 15.21
C LYS A 256 -2.15 13.27 15.06
N ASP A 257 -2.73 13.90 14.04
CA ASP A 257 -4.17 13.98 13.84
C ASP A 257 -4.74 12.78 13.03
N ILE A 258 -3.89 12.01 12.36
CA ILE A 258 -4.30 10.97 11.38
C ILE A 258 -3.88 9.55 11.78
N LEU A 259 -3.52 9.32 13.04
CA LEU A 259 -3.00 8.03 13.49
C LEU A 259 -4.00 6.87 13.29
N GLY A 260 -5.30 7.16 13.25
CA GLY A 260 -6.35 6.19 12.93
C GLY A 260 -6.48 5.83 11.45
N ASP A 261 -5.79 6.54 10.56
CA ASP A 261 -5.75 6.26 9.11
C ASP A 261 -4.65 5.25 8.75
N PHE A 262 -3.88 4.78 9.73
CA PHE A 262 -2.86 3.77 9.57
C PHE A 262 -3.22 2.49 10.32
N THR A 263 -2.90 1.36 9.72
CA THR A 263 -2.94 0.06 10.39
C THR A 263 -1.57 -0.27 10.95
N THR A 264 -1.54 -0.73 12.20
CA THR A 264 -0.32 -1.26 12.81
C THR A 264 -0.20 -2.76 12.55
N GLY A 265 1.03 -3.22 12.35
CA GLY A 265 1.33 -4.61 12.04
C GLY A 265 1.07 -5.50 13.25
N ALA A 266 0.05 -6.35 13.20
CA ALA A 266 -0.17 -7.35 14.23
C ALA A 266 0.86 -8.49 14.10
N LEU A 267 1.41 -8.96 15.23
CA LEU A 267 2.36 -10.09 15.25
C LEU A 267 1.82 -11.37 14.61
N THR A 268 0.50 -11.50 14.50
CA THR A 268 -0.20 -12.60 13.83
C THR A 268 0.01 -12.63 12.32
N ASP A 269 0.32 -11.49 11.72
CA ASP A 269 0.38 -11.31 10.26
C ASP A 269 1.82 -11.47 9.74
N PHE A 270 2.75 -11.79 10.66
CA PHE A 270 4.15 -11.91 10.36
C PHE A 270 4.44 -13.30 9.79
N THR A 271 5.09 -13.31 8.63
CA THR A 271 5.42 -14.55 7.90
C THR A 271 6.91 -14.61 7.56
N THR A 272 7.35 -15.77 7.05
CA THR A 272 8.73 -16.00 6.59
C THR A 272 8.81 -15.83 5.08
N GLY A 273 9.69 -14.97 4.58
CA GLY A 273 10.11 -14.96 3.17
C GLY A 273 9.10 -14.48 2.13
N ASP A 274 7.83 -14.30 2.47
CA ASP A 274 6.82 -13.80 1.53
C ASP A 274 6.97 -12.30 1.30
N SER A 275 6.77 -11.87 0.05
CA SER A 275 6.53 -10.46 -0.25
C SER A 275 5.22 -10.00 0.39
N LYS A 276 5.18 -8.74 0.80
CA LYS A 276 3.99 -8.09 1.36
C LYS A 276 3.61 -6.90 0.50
N TYR A 277 2.33 -6.52 0.56
CA TYR A 277 1.79 -5.39 -0.19
C TYR A 277 1.23 -4.36 0.79
N CYS A 278 1.34 -3.09 0.42
CA CYS A 278 0.74 -1.97 1.13
C CYS A 278 0.21 -0.94 0.12
N LEU A 279 -0.78 -0.15 0.52
CA LEU A 279 -1.15 1.05 -0.23
C LEU A 279 0.05 2.03 -0.28
N GLU A 280 -0.02 2.98 -1.20
CA GLU A 280 0.93 4.10 -1.18
C GLU A 280 0.82 4.85 0.16
N ASN A 281 1.95 5.35 0.64
CA ASN A 281 2.06 6.15 1.85
C ASN A 281 3.19 7.14 1.64
N THR A 282 2.82 8.38 1.34
CA THR A 282 3.73 9.47 0.97
C THR A 282 3.45 10.70 1.81
N MET A 283 4.45 11.59 1.93
CA MET A 283 4.34 12.72 2.84
C MET A 283 5.15 13.91 2.35
N ILE A 284 4.75 15.10 2.79
CA ILE A 284 5.59 16.28 2.70
C ILE A 284 6.83 16.14 3.60
N ALA A 285 7.85 16.95 3.30
CA ALA A 285 9.17 16.91 3.95
C ALA A 285 9.12 16.94 5.49
N ASP A 286 8.24 17.75 6.08
CA ASP A 286 8.12 17.91 7.53
C ASP A 286 7.33 16.79 8.23
N GLN A 287 6.62 15.95 7.47
CA GLN A 287 5.85 14.81 7.96
C GLN A 287 6.57 13.47 7.75
N GLN A 288 7.86 13.46 7.37
CA GLN A 288 8.70 12.26 7.34
C GLN A 288 9.12 11.87 8.78
N VAL A 289 8.14 11.40 9.54
CA VAL A 289 8.25 11.11 10.98
C VAL A 289 7.87 9.66 11.29
N ASN A 290 8.60 9.10 12.24
CA ASN A 290 8.42 7.76 12.76
C ASN A 290 7.00 7.64 13.33
N GLY A 291 6.24 6.64 12.85
CA GLY A 291 4.81 6.44 13.18
C GLY A 291 3.86 6.79 12.04
N TYR A 292 4.39 7.40 10.98
CA TYR A 292 3.65 7.75 9.75
C TYR A 292 4.33 7.19 8.51
N THR A 293 5.63 6.95 8.57
CA THR A 293 6.36 6.23 7.54
C THR A 293 6.13 4.73 7.65
N THR A 294 5.69 4.10 6.55
CA THR A 294 5.55 2.64 6.46
C THR A 294 6.87 1.93 6.74
N GLN A 295 6.79 0.86 7.53
CA GLN A 295 7.96 0.18 8.08
C GLN A 295 7.88 -1.32 7.80
N ALA A 296 9.03 -1.96 7.61
CA ALA A 296 9.15 -3.39 7.78
C ALA A 296 9.55 -3.68 9.22
N LEU A 297 8.65 -4.36 9.96
CA LEU A 297 8.87 -4.73 11.35
C LEU A 297 9.35 -6.18 11.42
N ILE A 298 10.60 -6.37 11.85
CA ILE A 298 11.25 -7.68 11.83
C ILE A 298 11.31 -8.25 13.23
N GLN A 299 10.85 -9.49 13.41
CA GLN A 299 11.11 -10.27 14.60
C GLN A 299 12.41 -11.07 14.44
N VAL A 300 13.32 -10.89 15.39
CA VAL A 300 14.62 -11.56 15.44
C VAL A 300 14.76 -12.30 16.76
N GLU A 301 15.31 -13.51 16.69
CA GLU A 301 15.84 -14.22 17.85
C GLU A 301 17.31 -13.81 18.02
N TYR A 302 17.58 -12.99 19.03
CA TYR A 302 18.91 -12.49 19.37
C TYR A 302 19.46 -13.23 20.61
N THR A 303 20.61 -13.87 20.44
CA THR A 303 21.30 -14.62 21.50
C THR A 303 22.66 -13.96 21.78
N PRO A 304 22.86 -13.30 22.92
CA PRO A 304 24.15 -12.75 23.32
C PRO A 304 25.26 -13.82 23.41
N GLU A 305 26.54 -13.44 23.30
CA GLU A 305 27.66 -14.37 23.45
C GLU A 305 27.59 -15.11 24.80
N GLY A 306 27.71 -16.44 24.78
CA GLY A 306 27.65 -17.28 25.97
C GLY A 306 26.24 -17.60 26.47
N TYR A 307 25.20 -17.08 25.81
CA TYR A 307 23.80 -17.35 26.14
C TYR A 307 23.29 -18.54 25.33
N THR A 308 22.17 -19.13 25.76
CA THR A 308 21.56 -20.28 25.07
C THR A 308 20.49 -19.78 24.11
N ALA A 309 20.55 -20.20 22.84
CA ALA A 309 19.54 -19.87 21.84
C ALA A 309 18.14 -20.33 22.27
N GLY A 310 17.12 -19.54 21.96
CA GLY A 310 15.74 -19.74 22.39
C GLY A 310 15.46 -19.54 23.89
N SER A 311 16.47 -19.24 24.72
CA SER A 311 16.27 -18.93 26.13
C SER A 311 15.97 -17.46 26.34
N SER A 312 15.07 -17.19 27.29
CA SER A 312 14.76 -15.85 27.76
C SER A 312 15.92 -15.21 28.52
N TRP A 313 16.13 -13.91 28.31
CA TRP A 313 17.14 -13.12 29.02
C TRP A 313 16.66 -11.69 29.29
N PHE A 314 17.37 -10.94 30.14
CA PHE A 314 16.92 -9.63 30.62
C PHE A 314 18.01 -8.57 30.48
N ARG A 315 17.62 -7.30 30.31
CA ARG A 315 18.53 -6.16 30.37
C ARG A 315 17.96 -5.02 31.21
N PHE A 316 18.83 -4.37 31.96
CA PHE A 316 18.51 -3.14 32.70
C PHE A 316 19.67 -2.15 32.55
N ARG A 317 19.38 -0.99 31.97
CA ARG A 317 20.36 0.11 31.76
C ARG A 317 21.69 -0.38 31.17
N GLY A 318 21.61 -1.22 30.14
CA GLY A 318 22.77 -1.78 29.43
C GLY A 318 23.40 -3.03 30.07
N LYS A 319 23.07 -3.37 31.33
CA LYS A 319 23.54 -4.61 31.96
C LYS A 319 22.62 -5.78 31.62
N SER A 320 23.20 -6.84 31.04
CA SER A 320 22.47 -8.05 30.63
C SER A 320 22.54 -9.15 31.69
N TYR A 321 21.44 -9.88 31.85
CA TYR A 321 21.28 -10.99 32.77
C TYR A 321 20.85 -12.24 31.98
N GLN A 322 21.65 -13.30 32.05
CA GLN A 322 21.40 -14.54 31.30
C GLN A 322 20.15 -15.29 31.75
N THR A 323 19.71 -15.11 33.00
CA THR A 323 18.55 -15.79 33.56
C THR A 323 17.78 -14.87 34.48
N LEU A 324 16.48 -15.17 34.69
CA LEU A 324 15.66 -14.51 35.70
C LEU A 324 16.29 -14.64 37.11
N ALA A 325 16.86 -15.81 37.43
CA ALA A 325 17.52 -16.06 38.72
C ALA A 325 18.73 -15.12 38.96
N ALA A 326 19.51 -14.81 37.91
CA ALA A 326 20.60 -13.84 38.00
C ALA A 326 20.09 -12.43 38.30
N LEU A 327 19.01 -12.00 37.63
CA LEU A 327 18.36 -10.71 37.89
C LEU A 327 17.74 -10.65 39.29
N GLN A 328 17.08 -11.72 39.74
CA GLN A 328 16.49 -11.82 41.08
C GLN A 328 17.55 -11.76 42.19
N THR A 329 18.72 -12.36 41.96
CA THR A 329 19.86 -12.28 42.90
C THR A 329 20.31 -10.84 43.08
N GLU A 330 20.43 -10.08 41.98
CA GLU A 330 20.84 -8.67 42.06
C GLU A 330 19.73 -7.77 42.63
N TYR A 331 18.46 -8.04 42.30
CA TYR A 331 17.31 -7.39 42.92
C TYR A 331 17.31 -7.56 44.44
N ALA A 332 17.59 -8.76 44.96
CA ALA A 332 17.62 -9.03 46.40
C ALA A 332 18.70 -8.20 47.15
N GLU A 333 19.84 -7.95 46.51
CA GLU A 333 20.88 -7.06 47.05
C GLU A 333 20.49 -5.58 46.90
N ALA A 334 19.95 -5.19 45.74
CA ALA A 334 19.49 -3.83 45.47
C ALA A 334 18.41 -3.36 46.44
N LYS A 335 17.52 -4.26 46.87
CA LYS A 335 16.44 -3.98 47.85
C LYS A 335 16.94 -3.58 49.23
N LYS A 336 18.20 -3.89 49.58
CA LYS A 336 18.83 -3.46 50.84
C LYS A 336 19.27 -1.99 50.80
N ILE A 337 19.26 -1.36 49.62
CA ILE A 337 19.68 0.01 49.37
C ILE A 337 18.44 0.87 49.15
N ALA A 338 18.30 1.97 49.90
CA ALA A 338 17.19 2.90 49.72
C ALA A 338 17.27 3.61 48.34
N ASN A 339 16.11 3.83 47.71
CA ASN A 339 15.96 4.54 46.43
C ASN A 339 16.80 3.93 45.28
N ASN A 340 16.71 2.62 45.09
CA ASN A 340 17.46 1.91 44.07
C ASN A 340 16.63 1.72 42.79
N ALA A 341 17.15 2.22 41.67
CA ALA A 341 16.46 2.17 40.38
C ALA A 341 16.21 0.74 39.84
N LEU A 342 17.05 -0.25 40.19
CA LEU A 342 16.80 -1.65 39.82
C LEU A 342 15.62 -2.21 40.61
N THR A 343 15.53 -1.89 41.90
CA THR A 343 14.39 -2.28 42.73
C THR A 343 13.09 -1.73 42.15
N ASP A 344 13.06 -0.42 41.85
CA ASP A 344 11.89 0.24 41.28
C ASP A 344 11.49 -0.37 39.93
N ALA A 345 12.47 -0.66 39.06
CA ALA A 345 12.23 -1.26 37.75
C ALA A 345 11.70 -2.69 37.83
N CYS A 346 12.27 -3.52 38.70
CA CYS A 346 11.80 -4.89 38.92
C CYS A 346 10.39 -4.91 39.54
N GLU A 347 10.08 -3.99 40.45
CA GLU A 347 8.74 -3.88 41.05
C GLU A 347 7.71 -3.36 40.03
N ALA A 348 8.08 -2.42 39.17
CA ALA A 348 7.25 -2.00 38.04
C ALA A 348 6.98 -3.15 37.07
N PHE A 349 8.01 -3.93 36.70
CA PHE A 349 7.86 -5.12 35.87
C PHE A 349 6.93 -6.15 36.53
N PHE A 350 7.16 -6.48 37.80
CA PHE A 350 6.30 -7.41 38.56
C PHE A 350 4.84 -6.95 38.57
N ASN A 351 4.58 -5.69 38.87
CA ASN A 351 3.21 -5.15 38.89
C ASN A 351 2.50 -5.27 37.54
N ALA A 352 3.24 -5.20 36.43
CA ALA A 352 2.67 -5.33 35.09
C ALA A 352 2.35 -6.78 34.66
N VAL A 353 3.00 -7.77 35.29
CA VAL A 353 2.86 -9.20 34.92
C VAL A 353 2.12 -10.06 35.95
N LYS A 354 2.08 -9.65 37.23
CA LYS A 354 1.56 -10.48 38.35
C LYS A 354 0.15 -11.04 38.15
N ASP A 355 -0.72 -10.27 37.48
CA ASP A 355 -2.12 -10.64 37.23
C ASP A 355 -2.30 -11.39 35.89
N LYS A 356 -1.23 -11.47 35.08
CA LYS A 356 -1.21 -12.15 33.78
C LYS A 356 -0.58 -13.54 33.85
N VAL A 357 0.17 -13.83 34.92
CA VAL A 357 0.80 -15.12 35.17
C VAL A 357 -0.09 -16.01 36.04
N THR A 358 0.04 -17.33 35.88
CA THR A 358 -0.90 -18.29 36.49
C THR A 358 -0.63 -18.64 37.96
N GLY A 359 0.59 -18.46 38.49
CA GLY A 359 0.95 -18.92 39.84
C GLY A 359 0.80 -17.88 40.96
N SER A 360 0.24 -16.70 40.67
CA SER A 360 0.03 -15.63 41.66
C SER A 360 1.25 -15.36 42.54
N PRO A 361 2.43 -15.05 41.95
CA PRO A 361 3.66 -14.81 42.69
C PRO A 361 3.48 -13.66 43.69
N ALA A 362 4.01 -13.83 44.90
CA ALA A 362 3.88 -12.83 45.97
C ALA A 362 4.70 -11.56 45.70
N ASP A 363 5.84 -11.69 45.01
CA ASP A 363 6.73 -10.59 44.64
C ASP A 363 7.57 -10.94 43.40
N PHE A 364 8.44 -10.02 42.96
CA PHE A 364 9.36 -10.24 41.84
C PHE A 364 10.30 -11.44 42.04
N GLY A 365 10.71 -11.72 43.28
CA GLY A 365 11.59 -12.85 43.62
C GLY A 365 10.90 -14.21 43.51
N ALA A 366 9.56 -14.23 43.56
CA ALA A 366 8.75 -15.43 43.40
C ALA A 366 8.38 -15.75 41.94
N LEU A 367 8.64 -14.85 40.99
CA LEU A 367 8.39 -15.10 39.56
C LEU A 367 9.25 -16.27 39.05
N THR A 368 8.66 -17.12 38.21
CA THR A 368 9.39 -18.16 37.48
C THR A 368 9.46 -17.85 35.99
N ILE A 369 10.52 -18.33 35.33
CA ILE A 369 10.67 -18.12 33.89
C ILE A 369 9.59 -18.85 33.08
N ASP A 370 9.13 -20.01 33.56
CA ASP A 370 8.07 -20.80 32.92
C ASP A 370 6.71 -20.07 32.92
N GLU A 371 6.46 -19.20 33.90
CA GLU A 371 5.27 -18.35 33.94
C GLU A 371 5.39 -17.17 32.99
N LEU A 372 6.53 -16.48 33.00
CA LEU A 372 6.78 -15.34 32.11
C LEU A 372 6.76 -15.77 30.63
N ASP A 373 7.36 -16.92 30.32
CA ASP A 373 7.47 -17.43 28.96
C ASP A 373 6.12 -17.85 28.35
N LYS A 374 5.06 -17.97 29.15
CA LYS A 374 3.68 -18.24 28.69
C LYS A 374 2.89 -16.98 28.34
N LEU A 375 3.41 -15.78 28.66
CA LEU A 375 2.78 -14.53 28.27
C LEU A 375 2.77 -14.42 26.74
N ALA A 376 1.68 -13.90 26.17
CA ALA A 376 1.59 -13.73 24.71
C ALA A 376 2.59 -12.69 24.17
N ASP A 377 2.83 -11.64 24.95
CA ASP A 377 3.79 -10.57 24.65
C ASP A 377 4.44 -10.08 25.95
N GLY A 378 5.33 -10.91 26.51
CA GLY A 378 5.97 -10.64 27.79
C GLY A 378 6.89 -9.43 27.76
N GLY A 379 7.55 -9.19 26.63
CA GLY A 379 8.48 -8.07 26.45
C GLY A 379 7.80 -6.71 26.56
N SER A 380 6.55 -6.58 26.11
CA SER A 380 5.75 -5.35 26.20
C SER A 380 5.13 -5.09 27.57
N ALA A 381 5.26 -6.01 28.53
CA ALA A 381 4.62 -5.84 29.83
C ALA A 381 5.17 -4.62 30.60
N SER A 382 6.47 -4.35 30.51
CA SER A 382 7.08 -3.17 31.10
C SER A 382 8.36 -2.80 30.36
N LYS A 383 8.52 -1.51 30.04
CA LYS A 383 9.73 -0.96 29.43
C LYS A 383 10.85 -0.69 30.45
N ALA A 384 10.60 -0.91 31.74
CA ALA A 384 11.57 -0.66 32.81
C ALA A 384 12.64 -1.76 32.94
N ILE A 385 12.25 -3.01 32.66
CA ILE A 385 13.14 -4.16 32.51
C ILE A 385 12.92 -4.71 31.11
N GLU A 386 13.98 -4.76 30.32
CA GLU A 386 13.91 -5.29 28.97
C GLU A 386 13.90 -6.82 29.04
N TYR A 387 12.72 -7.43 28.90
CA TYR A 387 12.54 -8.88 28.93
C TYR A 387 12.51 -9.45 27.51
N TYR A 388 13.63 -10.03 27.08
CA TYR A 388 13.77 -10.70 25.78
C TYR A 388 13.18 -12.11 25.88
N GLN A 389 11.86 -12.21 25.84
CA GLN A 389 11.13 -13.48 25.88
C GLN A 389 11.59 -14.40 24.76
N LYS A 390 12.16 -15.55 25.13
CA LYS A 390 12.79 -16.52 24.21
C LYS A 390 13.86 -15.91 23.30
N GLY A 391 14.50 -14.83 23.74
CA GLY A 391 15.48 -14.08 22.96
C GLY A 391 14.87 -13.23 21.83
N LEU A 392 13.54 -13.08 21.78
CA LEU A 392 12.87 -12.31 20.73
C LEU A 392 13.05 -10.81 20.94
N CYS A 393 13.31 -10.10 19.85
CA CYS A 393 13.31 -8.65 19.76
C CYS A 393 12.85 -8.19 18.37
N TYR A 394 12.59 -6.90 18.26
CA TYR A 394 11.96 -6.27 17.11
C TYR A 394 12.81 -5.12 16.56
N TYR A 395 12.85 -5.00 15.24
CA TYR A 395 13.53 -3.94 14.51
C TYR A 395 12.56 -3.31 13.51
N PRO A 396 12.17 -2.04 13.70
CA PRO A 396 11.51 -1.27 12.66
C PRO A 396 12.53 -0.83 11.61
N ILE A 397 12.22 -1.07 10.32
CA ILE A 397 12.96 -0.51 9.19
C ILE A 397 12.03 0.44 8.45
N LEU A 398 12.29 1.74 8.55
CA LEU A 398 11.62 2.76 7.73
C LEU A 398 11.95 2.53 6.25
N ILE A 399 10.95 2.61 5.38
CA ILE A 399 11.14 2.36 3.95
C ILE A 399 11.52 3.66 3.23
N ARG A 400 12.76 3.70 2.74
CA ARG A 400 13.28 4.82 1.93
C ARG A 400 12.85 4.67 0.47
N HIS A 401 12.37 5.76 -0.14
CA HIS A 401 11.96 5.79 -1.54
C HIS A 401 13.12 6.09 -2.48
N ASP A 402 13.72 7.28 -2.39
CA ASP A 402 14.80 7.68 -3.29
C ASP A 402 16.17 7.71 -2.58
N SER A 403 17.05 6.82 -3.02
CA SER A 403 18.42 6.74 -2.52
C SER A 403 19.31 7.91 -2.99
N ALA A 404 18.97 8.55 -4.11
CA ALA A 404 19.66 9.72 -4.64
C ALA A 404 19.43 10.98 -3.80
N ILE A 405 18.30 11.06 -3.08
CA ILE A 405 17.97 12.18 -2.19
C ILE A 405 18.71 12.01 -0.87
N THR A 406 19.90 12.59 -0.75
CA THR A 406 20.79 12.41 0.41
C THR A 406 20.56 13.42 1.54
N THR A 407 20.00 14.60 1.23
CA THR A 407 19.68 15.63 2.22
C THR A 407 18.68 15.12 3.26
N PRO A 408 18.97 15.25 4.57
CA PRO A 408 18.03 14.85 5.62
C PRO A 408 16.70 15.58 5.49
N MET A 409 15.61 14.85 5.73
CA MET A 409 14.23 15.30 5.69
C MET A 409 13.80 15.93 4.34
N ALA A 410 14.58 15.77 3.28
CA ALA A 410 14.18 16.26 1.96
C ALA A 410 12.97 15.49 1.44
N LEU A 411 12.09 16.20 0.73
CA LEU A 411 10.89 15.68 0.10
C LEU A 411 11.22 14.48 -0.81
N GLY A 412 10.42 13.41 -0.74
CA GLY A 412 10.60 12.21 -1.56
C GLY A 412 11.68 11.24 -1.07
N ARG A 413 12.34 11.52 0.06
CA ARG A 413 13.35 10.63 0.62
C ARG A 413 12.69 9.36 1.18
N TRP A 414 11.60 9.50 1.94
CA TRP A 414 10.89 8.40 2.59
C TRP A 414 9.52 8.13 1.95
N GLY A 415 8.96 6.96 2.20
CA GLY A 415 7.60 6.60 1.77
C GLY A 415 7.55 5.42 0.79
N VAL A 416 6.35 4.88 0.63
CA VAL A 416 6.06 3.81 -0.33
C VAL A 416 5.16 4.34 -1.45
N VAL A 417 5.62 4.22 -2.69
CA VAL A 417 4.93 4.72 -3.87
C VAL A 417 4.38 3.54 -4.65
N ARG A 418 3.10 3.64 -5.03
CA ARG A 418 2.39 2.65 -5.85
C ARG A 418 3.23 2.12 -7.03
N ASN A 419 3.02 0.86 -7.40
CA ASN A 419 3.72 0.18 -8.50
C ASN A 419 5.26 0.17 -8.41
N ASN A 420 5.82 0.35 -7.20
CA ASN A 420 7.25 0.12 -6.92
C ASN A 420 7.46 -1.15 -6.11
N TRP A 421 8.63 -1.76 -6.30
CA TRP A 421 9.10 -2.92 -5.55
C TRP A 421 10.32 -2.56 -4.70
N TYR A 422 10.10 -2.53 -3.39
CA TYR A 422 11.09 -2.30 -2.35
C TYR A 422 11.73 -3.61 -1.90
N ASN A 423 13.03 -3.77 -2.14
CA ASN A 423 13.83 -4.91 -1.70
C ASN A 423 14.70 -4.49 -0.52
N LEU A 424 14.40 -5.05 0.65
CA LEU A 424 15.12 -4.79 1.90
C LEU A 424 16.09 -5.94 2.13
N THR A 425 17.38 -5.65 2.17
CA THR A 425 18.43 -6.65 2.47
C THR A 425 19.06 -6.30 3.79
N ILE A 426 18.90 -7.17 4.79
CA ILE A 426 19.56 -7.01 6.09
C ILE A 426 21.03 -7.42 5.91
N ASN A 427 21.92 -6.46 6.15
CA ASN A 427 23.37 -6.64 6.02
C ASN A 427 24.00 -7.08 7.33
N SER A 428 23.62 -6.44 8.44
CA SER A 428 24.13 -6.76 9.77
C SER A 428 23.20 -6.31 10.90
N ILE A 429 23.34 -6.95 12.05
CA ILE A 429 22.76 -6.54 13.32
C ILE A 429 23.93 -6.39 14.30
N SER A 430 24.01 -5.29 15.03
CA SER A 430 25.13 -5.00 15.94
C SER A 430 24.74 -5.11 17.42
N GLU A 431 23.46 -4.93 17.73
CA GLU A 431 22.88 -4.98 19.07
C GLU A 431 21.44 -5.52 19.01
N PRO A 432 20.92 -6.08 20.13
CA PRO A 432 19.53 -6.50 20.19
C PRO A 432 18.59 -5.28 20.01
N GLY A 433 17.51 -5.48 19.26
CA GLY A 433 16.40 -4.54 19.11
C GLY A 433 15.59 -4.45 20.40
N THR A 434 14.38 -3.90 20.33
CA THR A 434 13.51 -3.81 21.50
C THR A 434 12.78 -5.13 21.76
N PRO A 435 12.55 -5.54 23.01
CA PRO A 435 11.76 -6.74 23.30
C PRO A 435 10.25 -6.56 23.10
N TRP A 436 9.81 -5.33 22.82
CA TRP A 436 8.45 -4.95 22.44
C TRP A 436 8.44 -4.33 21.05
N ILE A 437 7.27 -4.30 20.42
CA ILE A 437 7.05 -3.49 19.21
C ILE A 437 6.96 -2.02 19.66
N GLU A 438 7.86 -1.18 19.16
CA GLU A 438 7.68 0.27 19.29
C GLU A 438 6.47 0.66 18.44
N THR A 439 5.48 1.35 19.03
CA THR A 439 4.37 1.93 18.26
C THR A 439 4.60 3.44 18.22
N PRO A 440 5.32 3.96 17.21
CA PRO A 440 5.74 5.35 17.22
C PRO A 440 4.51 6.27 17.11
N GLY A 441 4.53 7.41 17.80
CA GLY A 441 3.41 8.34 17.89
C GLY A 441 2.27 7.93 18.84
N ILE A 442 2.04 6.62 19.06
CA ILE A 442 1.02 6.11 20.01
C ILE A 442 1.58 6.01 21.44
N ASP A 443 2.79 5.50 21.59
CA ASP A 443 3.37 5.20 22.91
C ASP A 443 3.81 6.45 23.68
N ASP A 444 4.01 7.58 23.00
CA ASP A 444 4.34 8.88 23.60
C ASP A 444 3.91 10.05 22.67
N PRO A 445 2.62 10.48 22.74
CA PRO A 445 2.09 11.55 21.89
C PRO A 445 2.73 12.93 22.18
N ASP A 446 3.43 13.08 23.32
CA ASP A 446 4.08 14.31 23.76
C ASP A 446 5.57 14.37 23.37
N THR A 447 6.14 13.31 22.79
CA THR A 447 7.49 13.37 22.20
C THR A 447 7.52 14.46 21.12
N PRO A 448 8.50 15.40 21.18
CA PRO A 448 8.65 16.43 20.15
C PRO A 448 8.82 15.80 18.76
N GLU A 449 8.13 16.33 17.74
CA GLU A 449 8.19 15.82 16.36
C GLU A 449 9.62 15.70 15.83
N ILE A 450 10.52 16.60 16.27
CA ILE A 450 11.94 16.58 15.94
C ILE A 450 12.61 15.27 16.39
N GLU A 451 12.24 14.71 17.55
CA GLU A 451 12.83 13.46 18.06
C GLU A 451 12.30 12.21 17.34
N ASN A 452 11.20 12.36 16.60
CA ASN A 452 10.60 11.32 15.77
C ASN A 452 10.97 11.45 14.28
N ALA A 453 11.80 12.41 13.87
CA ALA A 453 12.21 12.54 12.47
C ALA A 453 12.88 11.25 11.95
N ASP A 454 12.52 10.81 10.75
CA ASP A 454 12.97 9.52 10.19
C ASP A 454 14.50 9.39 10.10
N ASP A 455 15.20 10.52 9.92
CA ASP A 455 16.66 10.55 9.84
C ASP A 455 17.39 10.41 11.20
N ILE A 456 16.67 10.28 12.32
CA ILE A 456 17.24 10.08 13.68
C ILE A 456 17.34 8.59 14.06
N THR A 457 17.10 7.67 13.10
CA THR A 457 17.04 6.22 13.36
C THR A 457 18.27 5.63 14.09
N LYS A 458 17.98 4.77 15.08
CA LYS A 458 18.96 4.05 15.89
C LYS A 458 19.75 3.04 15.02
N SER A 459 21.08 3.09 15.06
CA SER A 459 22.00 2.40 14.11
C SER A 459 22.29 0.91 14.37
N TYR A 460 21.37 0.19 15.03
CA TYR A 460 21.61 -1.19 15.49
C TYR A 460 21.40 -2.26 14.41
N ILE A 461 20.79 -1.89 13.29
CA ILE A 461 20.57 -2.75 12.11
C ILE A 461 21.07 -2.01 10.86
N SER A 462 21.83 -2.71 10.01
CA SER A 462 22.24 -2.21 8.71
C SER A 462 21.38 -2.87 7.63
N VAL A 463 20.74 -2.04 6.80
CA VAL A 463 19.83 -2.47 5.75
C VAL A 463 20.17 -1.76 4.46
N THR A 464 20.24 -2.50 3.37
CA THR A 464 20.24 -1.95 2.01
C THR A 464 18.81 -2.00 1.48
N ILE A 465 18.28 -0.85 1.06
CA ILE A 465 16.98 -0.75 0.38
C ILE A 465 17.24 -0.46 -1.09
N THR A 466 16.71 -1.30 -1.97
CA THR A 466 16.73 -1.09 -3.41
C THR A 466 15.30 -0.98 -3.92
N VAL A 467 15.00 0.11 -4.63
CA VAL A 467 13.68 0.37 -5.21
C VAL A 467 13.76 0.12 -6.71
N ASN A 468 12.93 -0.80 -7.18
CA ASN A 468 12.82 -1.16 -8.60
C ASN A 468 11.41 -0.87 -9.11
N PRO A 469 11.24 -0.49 -10.39
CA PRO A 469 9.92 -0.48 -11.01
C PRO A 469 9.31 -1.88 -10.95
N TRP A 470 8.04 -2.00 -10.55
CA TRP A 470 7.35 -3.29 -10.50
C TRP A 470 6.77 -3.67 -11.87
N THR A 471 7.67 -4.06 -12.76
CA THR A 471 7.33 -4.27 -14.18
C THR A 471 6.50 -5.53 -14.43
N LYS A 472 5.83 -5.55 -15.60
CA LYS A 472 5.07 -6.71 -16.08
C LYS A 472 5.95 -7.92 -16.32
N TRP A 473 5.43 -9.10 -16.01
CA TRP A 473 5.97 -10.34 -16.57
C TRP A 473 5.62 -10.44 -18.05
N SER A 474 6.60 -10.76 -18.91
CA SER A 474 6.34 -11.08 -20.32
C SER A 474 7.02 -12.40 -20.67
N GLN A 475 6.25 -13.34 -21.24
CA GLN A 475 6.81 -14.52 -21.90
C GLN A 475 6.80 -14.23 -23.39
N SER A 476 7.98 -14.01 -23.96
CA SER A 476 8.13 -14.10 -25.41
C SER A 476 7.92 -15.57 -25.79
N VAL A 477 6.77 -15.86 -26.39
CA VAL A 477 6.61 -17.09 -27.18
C VAL A 477 6.85 -16.65 -28.62
N ASP A 478 8.06 -16.94 -29.14
CA ASP A 478 8.24 -16.98 -30.58
C ASP A 478 7.33 -18.10 -31.11
N LEU A 479 6.34 -17.73 -31.94
CA LEU A 479 5.52 -18.67 -32.71
C LEU A 479 6.11 -18.87 -34.11
#